data_AF-A0A923XQ87-F1
#
_entry.id   AF-A0A923XQ87-F1
#
_cell.length_a   1.000
_cell.length_b   1.000
_cell.length_c   1.000
_cell.angle_alpha   90.00
_cell.angle_beta   90.00
_cell.angle_gamma   90.00
#
_symmetry.space_group_name_H-M   'P 1'
#
loop_
_entity.id
_entity.type
_entity.pdbx_description
1 polymer ?
#
loop_
_entity_poly.entity_id
_entity_poly.type
_entity_poly.pdbx_seq_one_letter_code
_entity_poly.pdbx_strand_id
1 'polypeptide(L)'
;MSINKKVIISLSILLLGAIALSTFSLFNPVEAKGTLPDEIYTSDYLEQKDKDKVDKEKEGEILKTIKKVWKKDKPKNNKFVIGEVLERTSYQLFTVYAPTKDIEHGGIIGYSESVILIKSNPPLVFLTSDPASIPEINKISKDELNGEQRNVFFGEAQKQYAKSWFFVNAEAIQNVSYKFPYGNGKSFDVWQGPHGCNGATVATSTECGFDLGISNVTNDGNIYAFANGIVTKCVICMSSAYIRIKDTDANSARYVHLENNSNLITGITQNLTQITQGTKLGNVKAGTFTDTGSCGYTSELDGTGHVHYYVTIPLAIESATFNASGPTSGTYTSTNGSGCTPPASGTWFVSASCDFTGSANVTGGIYVQNNTTLRIIAGASLDVNFTSYNVKAQTGSKIIIESGGKIY
;
A
#
# COMPACT_ATOMS: atom_id res chain seq x y z
N MET A 1 16.17 -4.98 65.74
CA MET A 1 16.49 -3.83 64.87
C MET A 1 15.45 -3.81 63.75
N SER A 2 14.41 -2.98 63.88
CA SER A 2 13.28 -2.96 62.95
C SER A 2 13.61 -2.02 61.80
N ILE A 3 13.93 -2.58 60.62
CA ILE A 3 14.15 -1.77 59.41
C ILE A 3 12.79 -1.29 58.94
N ASN A 4 12.62 0.03 58.95
CA ASN A 4 11.38 0.70 58.61
C ASN A 4 11.01 0.42 57.14
N LYS A 5 9.95 -0.36 56.91
CA LYS A 5 9.47 -0.77 55.57
C LYS A 5 9.27 0.42 54.62
N LYS A 6 9.03 1.63 55.14
CA LYS A 6 8.92 2.85 54.32
C LYS A 6 10.24 3.23 53.62
N VAL A 7 11.39 2.93 54.24
CA VAL A 7 12.71 3.25 53.67
C VAL A 7 13.05 2.32 52.49
N ILE A 8 12.65 1.05 52.55
CA ILE A 8 12.88 0.08 51.48
C ILE A 8 12.05 0.42 50.23
N ILE A 9 10.80 0.86 50.42
CA ILE A 9 9.92 1.25 49.30
C ILE A 9 10.46 2.52 48.61
N SER A 10 10.91 3.52 49.38
CA SER A 10 11.50 4.73 48.80
C SER A 10 12.80 4.48 48.06
N LEU A 11 13.66 3.58 48.54
CA LEU A 11 14.89 3.20 47.83
C LEU A 11 14.60 2.46 46.53
N SER A 12 13.55 1.62 46.50
CA SER A 12 13.16 0.85 45.32
C SER A 12 12.60 1.75 44.21
N ILE A 13 11.85 2.79 44.57
CA ILE A 13 11.30 3.78 43.62
C ILE A 13 12.43 4.65 43.05
N LEU A 14 13.42 5.05 43.85
CA LEU A 14 14.59 5.79 43.39
C LEU A 14 15.49 4.95 42.45
N LEU A 15 15.66 3.66 42.73
CA LEU A 15 16.46 2.78 41.89
C LEU A 15 15.75 2.48 40.54
N LEU A 16 14.42 2.30 40.55
CA LEU A 16 13.63 2.16 39.32
C LEU A 16 13.60 3.45 38.49
N GLY A 17 13.55 4.62 39.13
CA GLY A 17 13.66 5.92 38.45
C GLY A 17 15.02 6.16 37.80
N ALA A 18 16.10 5.73 38.44
CA ALA A 18 17.46 5.85 37.90
C ALA A 18 17.71 4.90 36.70
N ILE A 19 17.10 3.71 36.70
CA ILE A 19 17.17 2.76 35.57
C ILE A 19 16.29 3.23 34.39
N ALA A 20 15.17 3.90 34.67
CA ALA A 20 14.34 4.51 33.63
C ALA A 20 15.01 5.72 32.96
N LEU A 21 15.77 6.54 33.71
CA LEU A 21 16.50 7.67 33.13
C LEU A 21 17.75 7.25 32.32
N SER A 22 18.42 6.16 32.69
CA SER A 22 19.61 5.69 31.95
C SER A 22 19.28 4.88 30.70
N THR A 23 18.05 4.35 30.58
CA THR A 23 17.58 3.66 29.37
C THR A 23 16.98 4.61 28.33
N PHE A 24 16.44 5.76 28.75
CA PHE A 24 15.94 6.80 27.83
C PHE A 24 17.04 7.58 27.10
N SER A 25 18.29 7.52 27.56
CA SER A 25 19.42 8.25 26.96
C SER A 25 20.24 7.42 25.95
N LEU A 26 19.88 6.15 25.70
CA LEU A 26 20.61 5.26 24.78
C LEU A 26 19.88 4.93 23.46
N PHE A 27 18.65 5.44 23.25
CA PHE A 27 17.88 5.20 22.01
C PHE A 27 17.16 6.44 21.49
N ASN A 28 17.85 7.60 21.49
CA ASN A 28 17.54 8.60 20.47
C ASN A 28 18.44 8.27 19.27
N PRO A 29 17.94 7.66 18.18
CA PRO A 29 18.59 7.89 16.90
C PRO A 29 18.51 9.40 16.69
N VAL A 30 19.64 10.07 16.93
CA VAL A 30 19.87 11.39 16.34
C VAL A 30 19.89 11.13 14.84
N GLU A 31 18.72 11.12 14.21
CA GLU A 31 18.61 11.52 12.82
C GLU A 31 19.12 12.95 12.78
N ALA A 32 20.43 13.09 12.62
CA ALA A 32 21.00 14.30 12.09
C ALA A 32 20.48 14.41 10.65
N LYS A 33 19.23 14.83 10.48
CA LYS A 33 18.75 15.52 9.29
C LYS A 33 19.42 16.90 9.29
N GLY A 34 20.73 16.88 9.08
CA GLY A 34 21.44 18.07 8.66
C GLY A 34 20.88 18.42 7.29
N THR A 35 20.01 19.42 7.22
CA THR A 35 19.94 20.26 6.02
C THR A 35 21.38 20.68 5.74
N LEU A 36 21.90 20.23 4.60
CA LEU A 36 23.22 20.60 4.12
C LEU A 36 23.34 22.13 4.22
N PRO A 37 24.41 22.68 4.84
CA PRO A 37 24.61 24.12 4.84
C PRO A 37 24.60 24.64 3.40
N ASP A 38 24.08 25.85 3.19
CA ASP A 38 23.93 26.54 1.90
C ASP A 38 25.27 26.87 1.20
N GLU A 39 26.35 26.15 1.53
CA GLU A 39 27.64 26.20 0.83
C GLU A 39 27.49 25.62 -0.59
N ILE A 40 27.00 26.49 -1.46
CA ILE A 40 27.32 26.69 -2.88
C ILE A 40 27.90 25.44 -3.57
N TYR A 41 27.01 24.60 -4.12
CA TYR A 41 27.39 23.79 -5.28
C TYR A 41 27.37 24.72 -6.49
N THR A 42 28.54 25.07 -7.04
CA THR A 42 28.63 25.86 -8.29
C THR A 42 28.36 24.97 -9.51
N SER A 43 28.09 25.57 -10.66
CA SER A 43 27.76 24.90 -11.93
C SER A 43 28.96 24.24 -12.65
N ASP A 44 30.12 24.14 -12.01
CA ASP A 44 31.34 23.54 -12.60
C ASP A 44 31.41 22.00 -12.45
N TYR A 45 30.29 21.34 -12.12
CA TYR A 45 30.29 20.13 -11.29
C TYR A 45 29.85 18.83 -11.97
N LEU A 46 29.80 18.79 -13.30
CA LEU A 46 29.46 17.59 -14.07
C LEU A 46 30.62 17.18 -14.99
N GLU A 47 31.38 16.15 -14.58
CA GLU A 47 32.30 15.44 -15.50
C GLU A 47 31.45 14.61 -16.48
N GLN A 48 31.00 15.24 -17.55
CA GLN A 48 30.16 14.60 -18.56
C GLN A 48 31.00 13.84 -19.57
N LYS A 49 30.69 12.56 -19.74
CA LYS A 49 31.12 11.79 -20.91
C LYS A 49 30.37 12.22 -22.19
N ASP A 50 29.24 12.92 -22.05
CA ASP A 50 28.31 13.36 -23.10
C ASP A 50 27.94 14.87 -22.97
N LYS A 51 28.95 15.75 -22.88
CA LYS A 51 28.76 17.16 -22.48
C LYS A 51 27.81 17.96 -23.37
N ASP A 52 27.72 17.59 -24.63
CA ASP A 52 26.96 18.34 -25.63
C ASP A 52 25.45 18.02 -25.62
N LYS A 53 25.02 17.04 -24.81
CA LYS A 53 23.62 16.55 -24.78
C LYS A 53 22.76 17.18 -23.69
N VAL A 54 23.36 17.95 -22.78
CA VAL A 54 22.64 18.59 -21.66
C VAL A 54 22.67 20.10 -21.86
N ASP A 55 21.50 20.69 -22.07
CA ASP A 55 21.37 22.14 -22.09
C ASP A 55 21.80 22.72 -20.73
N LYS A 56 22.62 23.77 -20.73
CA LYS A 56 23.06 24.46 -19.51
C LYS A 56 21.90 24.95 -18.66
N GLU A 57 20.78 25.34 -19.29
CA GLU A 57 19.59 25.76 -18.55
C GLU A 57 18.96 24.58 -17.77
N LYS A 58 19.00 23.37 -18.35
CA LYS A 58 18.49 22.14 -17.74
C LYS A 58 19.39 21.62 -16.63
N GLU A 59 20.70 21.86 -16.74
CA GLU A 59 21.70 21.47 -15.73
C GLU A 59 21.37 22.05 -14.35
N GLY A 60 20.95 23.32 -14.30
CA GLY A 60 20.55 24.00 -13.06
C GLY A 60 19.35 23.33 -12.38
N GLU A 61 18.31 22.98 -13.14
CA GLU A 61 17.12 22.32 -12.62
C GLU A 61 17.39 20.86 -12.20
N ILE A 62 18.28 20.14 -12.91
CA ILE A 62 18.77 18.82 -12.51
C ILE A 62 19.48 18.89 -11.16
N LEU A 63 20.44 19.80 -11.02
CA LEU A 63 21.19 19.99 -9.76
C LEU A 63 20.28 20.41 -8.61
N LYS A 64 19.36 21.35 -8.84
CA LYS A 64 18.38 21.80 -7.85
C LYS A 64 17.50 20.64 -7.38
N THR A 65 17.06 19.79 -8.29
CA THR A 65 16.29 18.59 -7.97
C THR A 65 17.12 17.63 -7.14
N ILE A 66 18.30 17.23 -7.62
CA ILE A 66 19.21 16.33 -6.87
C ILE A 66 19.45 16.85 -5.45
N LYS A 67 19.78 18.13 -5.26
CA LYS A 67 19.99 18.71 -3.92
C LYS A 67 18.78 18.59 -3.00
N LYS A 68 17.57 18.79 -3.54
CA LYS A 68 16.33 18.72 -2.76
C LYS A 68 16.07 17.30 -2.26
N VAL A 69 16.30 16.30 -3.12
CA VAL A 69 15.85 14.92 -2.88
C VAL A 69 16.96 13.93 -2.51
N TRP A 70 18.24 14.22 -2.73
CA TRP A 70 19.34 13.34 -2.34
C TRP A 70 19.45 13.26 -0.81
N LYS A 71 19.22 12.06 -0.26
CA LYS A 71 19.31 11.78 1.19
C LYS A 71 20.45 10.82 1.55
N LYS A 72 21.25 10.38 0.58
CA LYS A 72 22.39 9.49 0.82
C LYS A 72 23.60 10.31 1.28
N ASP A 73 24.70 9.61 1.56
CA ASP A 73 25.98 10.21 1.91
C ASP A 73 26.38 11.32 0.93
N LYS A 74 27.04 12.33 1.49
CA LYS A 74 27.58 13.47 0.74
C LYS A 74 28.55 12.93 -0.33
N PRO A 75 28.34 13.25 -1.63
CA PRO A 75 29.26 12.82 -2.66
C PRO A 75 30.66 13.33 -2.40
N LYS A 76 31.67 12.55 -2.79
CA LYS A 76 33.06 12.96 -2.69
C LYS A 76 33.27 14.26 -3.46
N ASN A 77 33.98 15.21 -2.85
CA ASN A 77 34.23 16.54 -3.39
C ASN A 77 32.95 17.33 -3.74
N ASN A 78 31.78 16.95 -3.20
CA ASN A 78 30.47 17.52 -3.55
C ASN A 78 30.11 17.37 -5.03
N LYS A 79 30.64 16.33 -5.70
CA LYS A 79 30.46 16.13 -7.14
C LYS A 79 29.41 15.07 -7.43
N PHE A 80 28.52 15.39 -8.36
CA PHE A 80 27.71 14.40 -9.05
C PHE A 80 28.26 14.23 -10.47
N VAL A 81 28.13 13.05 -11.04
CA VAL A 81 28.59 12.75 -12.39
C VAL A 81 27.38 12.33 -13.22
N ILE A 82 27.06 13.06 -14.29
CA ILE A 82 26.09 12.56 -15.28
C ILE A 82 26.82 11.55 -16.15
N GLY A 83 26.33 10.33 -16.09
CA GLY A 83 26.72 9.23 -16.95
C GLY A 83 26.00 9.27 -18.28
N GLU A 84 25.27 8.20 -18.54
CA GLU A 84 24.49 8.05 -19.76
C GLU A 84 23.35 9.07 -19.81
N VAL A 85 23.24 9.74 -20.96
CA VAL A 85 22.11 10.60 -21.29
C VAL A 85 21.32 9.93 -22.40
N LEU A 86 20.11 9.52 -22.08
CA LEU A 86 19.17 8.97 -23.05
C LEU A 86 18.17 10.05 -23.44
N GLU A 87 18.18 10.41 -24.71
CA GLU A 87 17.23 11.35 -25.26
C GLU A 87 16.07 10.64 -25.96
N ARG A 88 14.85 11.10 -25.68
CA ARG A 88 13.60 10.67 -26.32
C ARG A 88 12.77 11.87 -26.74
N THR A 89 11.70 11.61 -27.46
CA THR A 89 10.77 12.64 -27.93
C THR A 89 10.15 13.39 -26.76
N SER A 90 9.70 12.66 -25.73
CA SER A 90 8.94 13.24 -24.61
C SER A 90 9.76 13.48 -23.33
N TYR A 91 10.96 12.90 -23.20
CA TYR A 91 11.79 13.03 -22.01
C TYR A 91 13.30 12.89 -22.29
N GLN A 92 14.12 13.19 -21.29
CA GLN A 92 15.53 12.83 -21.20
C GLN A 92 15.75 12.08 -19.88
N LEU A 93 16.47 10.96 -19.92
CA LEU A 93 16.87 10.22 -18.74
C LEU A 93 18.37 10.41 -18.54
N PHE A 94 18.75 10.82 -17.34
CA PHE A 94 20.13 11.01 -16.93
C PHE A 94 20.46 9.98 -15.86
N THR A 95 21.50 9.19 -16.05
CA THR A 95 22.09 8.46 -14.92
C THR A 95 23.02 9.39 -14.17
N VAL A 96 22.80 9.56 -12.88
CA VAL A 96 23.61 10.42 -12.01
C VAL A 96 24.33 9.56 -10.99
N TYR A 97 25.64 9.72 -10.89
CA TYR A 97 26.48 9.05 -9.92
C TYR A 97 26.92 10.02 -8.83
N ALA A 98 26.94 9.55 -7.59
CA ALA A 98 27.61 10.19 -6.47
C ALA A 98 28.85 9.34 -6.12
N PRO A 99 30.05 9.69 -6.64
CA PRO A 99 31.27 8.97 -6.30
C PRO A 99 31.53 9.08 -4.79
N THR A 100 31.87 7.96 -4.15
CA THR A 100 32.19 7.92 -2.70
C THR A 100 33.68 7.69 -2.43
N LYS A 101 34.47 7.37 -3.46
CA LYS A 101 35.93 7.19 -3.43
C LYS A 101 36.57 7.89 -4.64
N ASP A 102 37.90 8.08 -4.61
CA ASP A 102 38.60 8.59 -5.80
C ASP A 102 38.42 7.61 -6.96
N ILE A 103 38.11 8.15 -8.14
CA ILE A 103 38.08 7.39 -9.39
C ILE A 103 39.53 7.22 -9.84
N GLU A 104 40.33 6.45 -9.09
CA GLU A 104 41.75 6.35 -9.45
C GLU A 104 41.99 5.43 -10.64
N HIS A 105 41.16 4.40 -10.91
CA HIS A 105 41.37 3.52 -12.07
C HIS A 105 40.06 3.05 -12.72
N GLY A 106 39.58 3.79 -13.73
CA GLY A 106 38.71 3.30 -14.81
C GLY A 106 37.29 2.82 -14.49
N GLY A 107 36.91 2.71 -13.21
CA GLY A 107 35.58 2.28 -12.78
C GLY A 107 34.95 3.26 -11.79
N ILE A 108 33.71 3.68 -12.08
CA ILE A 108 32.92 4.49 -11.14
C ILE A 108 32.45 3.56 -10.00
N ILE A 109 33.10 3.63 -8.84
CA ILE A 109 32.61 3.01 -7.60
C ILE A 109 31.80 4.08 -6.86
N GLY A 110 30.48 4.08 -7.05
CA GLY A 110 29.59 5.08 -6.45
C GLY A 110 28.12 4.65 -6.48
N TYR A 111 27.29 5.36 -5.72
CA TYR A 111 25.84 5.19 -5.80
C TYR A 111 25.34 5.82 -7.11
N SER A 112 24.52 5.09 -7.85
CA SER A 112 23.76 5.65 -8.98
C SER A 112 22.31 5.95 -8.56
N GLU A 113 21.77 7.03 -9.11
CA GLU A 113 20.34 7.28 -9.20
C GLU A 113 20.04 7.71 -10.64
N SER A 114 18.81 7.49 -11.10
CA SER A 114 18.39 8.02 -12.39
C SER A 114 17.54 9.27 -12.17
N VAL A 115 17.83 10.33 -12.92
CA VAL A 115 17.04 11.56 -12.97
C VAL A 115 16.27 11.58 -14.29
N ILE A 116 14.97 11.78 -14.21
CA ILE A 116 14.11 11.99 -15.37
C ILE A 116 13.88 13.48 -15.52
N LEU A 117 14.13 13.98 -16.73
CA LEU A 117 13.67 15.28 -17.17
C LEU A 117 12.58 15.09 -18.22
N ILE A 118 11.40 15.59 -17.94
CA ILE A 118 10.31 15.58 -18.90
C ILE A 118 10.39 16.87 -19.70
N LYS A 119 10.37 16.74 -21.03
CA LYS A 119 10.49 17.86 -21.97
C LYS A 119 9.17 18.66 -22.02
N SER A 120 8.75 19.21 -20.89
CA SER A 120 7.65 20.14 -20.73
C SER A 120 8.16 21.60 -20.70
N ASN A 121 7.26 22.58 -20.79
CA ASN A 121 7.59 23.99 -20.61
C ASN A 121 6.75 24.58 -19.46
N PRO A 122 7.32 24.78 -18.26
CA PRO A 122 8.72 24.54 -17.87
C PRO A 122 9.05 23.04 -17.75
N PRO A 123 10.35 22.65 -17.83
CA PRO A 123 10.76 21.26 -17.70
C PRO A 123 10.49 20.75 -16.29
N LEU A 124 9.92 19.55 -16.20
CA LEU A 124 9.71 18.87 -14.93
C LEU A 124 10.85 17.87 -14.70
N VAL A 125 11.49 17.95 -13.53
CA VAL A 125 12.63 17.10 -13.20
C VAL A 125 12.30 16.27 -11.96
N PHE A 126 12.55 14.97 -12.02
CA PHE A 126 12.31 14.06 -10.91
C PHE A 126 13.45 13.05 -10.77
N LEU A 127 13.68 12.55 -9.56
CA LEU A 127 14.39 11.27 -9.43
C LEU A 127 13.45 10.14 -9.80
N THR A 128 13.96 9.07 -10.41
CA THR A 128 13.19 7.83 -10.61
C THR A 128 12.72 7.24 -9.30
N SER A 129 13.41 7.52 -8.20
CA SER A 129 13.03 7.11 -6.85
C SER A 129 11.99 8.03 -6.19
N ASP A 130 11.68 9.20 -6.77
CA ASP A 130 10.71 10.15 -6.21
C ASP A 130 9.28 9.72 -6.53
N PRO A 131 8.40 9.56 -5.53
CA PRO A 131 6.98 9.30 -5.72
C PRO A 131 6.24 10.22 -6.68
N ALA A 132 6.59 11.51 -6.68
CA ALA A 132 5.96 12.51 -7.54
C ALA A 132 6.26 12.27 -9.04
N SER A 133 7.28 11.45 -9.36
CA SER A 133 7.61 11.09 -10.72
C SER A 133 6.59 10.14 -11.37
N ILE A 134 5.87 9.32 -10.58
CA ILE A 134 5.05 8.23 -11.11
C ILE A 134 3.94 8.69 -12.08
N PRO A 135 3.10 9.69 -11.74
CA PRO A 135 2.07 10.16 -12.66
C PRO A 135 2.64 10.64 -13.98
N GLU A 136 3.86 11.18 -13.96
CA GLU A 136 4.52 11.71 -15.14
C GLU A 136 5.23 10.61 -15.95
N ILE A 137 5.88 9.65 -15.29
CA ILE A 137 6.42 8.44 -15.92
C ILE A 137 5.31 7.67 -16.65
N ASN A 138 4.12 7.59 -16.06
CA ASN A 138 2.97 6.92 -16.68
C ASN A 138 2.46 7.60 -17.97
N LYS A 139 2.88 8.83 -18.25
CA LYS A 139 2.60 9.52 -19.53
C LYS A 139 3.55 9.11 -20.65
N ILE A 140 4.69 8.48 -20.31
CA ILE A 140 5.66 7.99 -21.30
C ILE A 140 5.09 6.74 -21.97
N SER A 141 5.04 6.74 -23.31
CA SER A 141 4.57 5.57 -24.06
C SER A 141 5.44 4.35 -23.79
N LYS A 142 4.82 3.17 -23.62
CA LYS A 142 5.53 1.90 -23.39
C LYS A 142 6.51 1.55 -24.51
N ASP A 143 6.28 2.07 -25.72
CA ASP A 143 7.12 1.85 -26.90
C ASP A 143 8.40 2.71 -26.88
N GLU A 144 8.43 3.79 -26.09
CA GLU A 144 9.64 4.61 -25.91
C GLU A 144 10.67 3.98 -24.95
N LEU A 145 10.24 2.94 -24.21
CA LEU A 145 11.00 2.28 -23.15
C LEU A 145 11.48 0.89 -23.57
N ASN A 146 12.80 0.68 -23.50
CA ASN A 146 13.36 -0.67 -23.63
C ASN A 146 13.08 -1.51 -22.36
N GLY A 147 13.37 -2.82 -22.40
CA GLY A 147 13.09 -3.73 -21.29
C GLY A 147 13.74 -3.34 -19.96
N GLU A 148 14.97 -2.85 -20.00
CA GLU A 148 15.72 -2.40 -18.83
C GLU A 148 15.14 -1.11 -18.23
N GLN A 149 14.78 -0.15 -19.08
CA GLN A 149 14.14 1.11 -18.68
C GLN A 149 12.77 0.88 -18.06
N ARG A 150 11.99 -0.06 -18.60
CA ARG A 150 10.73 -0.48 -17.96
C ARG A 150 10.96 -1.02 -16.56
N ASN A 151 12.03 -1.81 -16.36
CA ASN A 151 12.38 -2.31 -15.03
C ASN A 151 12.86 -1.22 -14.08
N VAL A 152 13.60 -0.21 -14.55
CA VAL A 152 14.03 0.92 -13.72
C VAL A 152 12.84 1.81 -13.34
N PHE A 153 12.03 2.21 -14.32
CA PHE A 153 10.91 3.13 -14.12
C PHE A 153 9.72 2.50 -13.42
N PHE A 154 9.40 1.25 -13.72
CA PHE A 154 8.25 0.59 -13.11
C PHE A 154 8.64 -0.43 -12.05
N GLY A 155 9.88 -0.93 -12.02
CA GLY A 155 10.31 -1.84 -10.95
C GLY A 155 10.75 -1.10 -9.70
N GLU A 156 11.73 -0.19 -9.81
CA GLU A 156 12.33 0.46 -8.63
C GLU A 156 11.54 1.67 -8.13
N ALA A 157 11.03 2.53 -9.02
CA ALA A 157 10.18 3.66 -8.63
C ALA A 157 8.92 3.20 -7.88
N GLN A 158 8.29 2.13 -8.37
CA GLN A 158 7.13 1.54 -7.73
C GLN A 158 7.53 0.96 -6.35
N LYS A 159 8.58 0.15 -6.25
CA LYS A 159 9.05 -0.37 -4.94
C LYS A 159 9.36 0.74 -3.93
N GLN A 160 9.96 1.84 -4.37
CA GLN A 160 10.27 2.99 -3.54
C GLN A 160 9.00 3.76 -3.15
N TYR A 161 8.07 3.99 -4.08
CA TYR A 161 6.75 4.58 -3.82
C TYR A 161 5.95 3.79 -2.80
N ALA A 162 5.94 2.45 -2.94
CA ALA A 162 5.34 1.57 -1.96
C ALA A 162 5.91 1.85 -0.57
N LYS A 163 7.24 1.93 -0.46
CA LYS A 163 7.90 2.19 0.83
C LYS A 163 7.61 3.59 1.35
N SER A 164 7.84 4.64 0.57
CA SER A 164 7.71 6.04 1.01
C SER A 164 6.26 6.45 1.26
N TRP A 165 5.29 5.96 0.48
CA TRP A 165 3.88 6.28 0.69
C TRP A 165 3.33 5.61 1.95
N PHE A 166 3.80 4.40 2.26
CA PHE A 166 3.57 3.77 3.56
C PHE A 166 4.00 4.70 4.70
N PHE A 167 5.15 5.40 4.59
CA PHE A 167 5.61 6.32 5.62
C PHE A 167 4.88 7.67 5.63
N VAL A 168 4.49 8.20 4.47
CA VAL A 168 3.84 9.53 4.38
C VAL A 168 2.37 9.51 4.82
N ASN A 169 1.68 8.36 4.72
CA ASN A 169 0.29 8.22 5.19
C ASN A 169 0.13 7.44 6.50
N ALA A 170 1.19 6.86 7.04
CA ALA A 170 1.18 6.24 8.36
C ALA A 170 0.80 7.24 9.47
N GLU A 171 1.10 8.53 9.31
CA GLU A 171 0.73 9.56 10.29
C GLU A 171 -0.75 9.98 10.21
N ALA A 172 -1.43 9.73 9.07
CA ALA A 172 -2.83 10.12 8.87
C ALA A 172 -3.84 8.98 9.12
N ILE A 173 -3.36 7.75 9.38
CA ILE A 173 -4.20 6.56 9.53
C ILE A 173 -3.77 5.84 10.81
N GLN A 174 -4.12 6.38 11.97
CA GLN A 174 -4.10 5.61 13.20
C GLN A 174 -5.46 4.93 13.39
N ASN A 175 -5.44 3.63 13.65
CA ASN A 175 -6.57 2.70 13.78
C ASN A 175 -7.19 2.25 12.45
N VAL A 176 -6.48 1.38 11.72
CA VAL A 176 -7.13 0.59 10.66
C VAL A 176 -8.18 -0.31 11.32
N SER A 177 -9.46 -0.07 11.00
CA SER A 177 -10.54 -0.98 11.39
C SER A 177 -10.57 -2.13 10.39
N TYR A 178 -10.46 -3.36 10.87
CA TYR A 178 -10.46 -4.55 10.02
C TYR A 178 -11.86 -5.16 9.90
N LYS A 179 -12.16 -5.68 8.71
CA LYS A 179 -13.45 -6.31 8.38
C LYS A 179 -13.26 -7.73 7.87
N PHE A 180 -14.22 -8.60 8.10
CA PHE A 180 -14.15 -9.98 7.59
C PHE A 180 -14.17 -10.02 6.06
N PRO A 181 -13.60 -11.03 5.39
CA PRO A 181 -13.42 -10.96 3.94
C PRO A 181 -14.68 -11.24 3.12
N TYR A 182 -15.87 -11.38 3.74
CA TYR A 182 -17.13 -11.70 3.06
C TYR A 182 -18.05 -10.48 2.91
N GLY A 183 -19.09 -10.58 2.09
CA GLY A 183 -20.05 -9.48 1.88
C GLY A 183 -20.87 -9.12 3.12
N ASN A 184 -21.49 -7.94 3.10
CA ASN A 184 -22.16 -7.39 4.28
C ASN A 184 -23.39 -8.23 4.61
N GLY A 185 -23.56 -8.58 5.88
CA GLY A 185 -24.61 -9.48 6.36
C GLY A 185 -24.39 -10.95 6.01
N LYS A 186 -23.26 -11.32 5.39
CA LYS A 186 -22.95 -12.72 5.09
C LYS A 186 -22.35 -13.40 6.30
N SER A 187 -22.99 -14.48 6.71
CA SER A 187 -22.45 -15.35 7.74
C SER A 187 -21.49 -16.39 7.13
N PHE A 188 -20.43 -16.69 7.85
CA PHE A 188 -19.44 -17.70 7.50
C PHE A 188 -18.95 -18.38 8.77
N ASP A 189 -18.41 -19.58 8.62
CA ASP A 189 -17.88 -20.35 9.73
C ASP A 189 -16.35 -20.37 9.70
N VAL A 190 -15.73 -20.40 10.87
CA VAL A 190 -14.32 -20.81 10.99
C VAL A 190 -14.29 -22.33 10.99
N TRP A 191 -13.92 -22.91 9.84
CA TRP A 191 -13.81 -24.37 9.68
C TRP A 191 -12.52 -24.91 10.30
N GLN A 192 -11.44 -24.13 10.19
CA GLN A 192 -10.17 -24.44 10.82
C GLN A 192 -9.61 -23.20 11.51
N GLY A 193 -9.22 -23.39 12.77
CA GLY A 193 -8.55 -22.38 13.58
C GLY A 193 -7.16 -22.01 13.08
N PRO A 194 -6.38 -21.29 13.92
CA PRO A 194 -5.06 -20.82 13.55
C PRO A 194 -4.16 -21.99 13.13
N HIS A 195 -3.56 -21.89 11.95
CA HIS A 195 -2.57 -22.84 11.44
C HIS A 195 -1.52 -22.13 10.55
N GLY A 196 -0.37 -22.75 10.35
CA GLY A 196 0.69 -22.21 9.48
C GLY A 196 0.33 -22.28 8.00
N CYS A 197 1.11 -21.60 7.13
CA CYS A 197 0.85 -21.54 5.69
C CYS A 197 0.81 -22.88 4.94
N ASN A 198 1.33 -23.95 5.54
CA ASN A 198 1.32 -25.31 4.99
C ASN A 198 0.58 -26.29 5.91
N GLY A 199 -0.36 -25.82 6.73
CA GLY A 199 -1.00 -26.64 7.77
C GLY A 199 -0.08 -26.99 8.95
N ALA A 200 1.10 -26.35 9.02
CA ALA A 200 2.03 -26.52 10.14
C ALA A 200 1.46 -25.96 11.45
N THR A 201 1.97 -26.43 12.60
CA THR A 201 1.57 -25.88 13.89
C THR A 201 1.96 -24.41 14.03
N VAL A 202 1.11 -23.62 14.68
CA VAL A 202 1.17 -22.15 14.80
C VAL A 202 2.44 -21.62 15.48
N ALA A 203 3.14 -22.46 16.25
CA ALA A 203 4.12 -22.04 17.25
C ALA A 203 5.32 -21.24 16.73
N THR A 204 5.53 -21.13 15.41
CA THR A 204 6.68 -20.44 14.81
C THR A 204 6.36 -19.42 13.74
N SER A 205 5.08 -19.24 13.34
CA SER A 205 4.74 -18.31 12.26
C SER A 205 4.22 -16.96 12.79
N THR A 206 4.74 -15.87 12.23
CA THR A 206 4.24 -14.50 12.49
C THR A 206 2.90 -14.22 11.80
N GLU A 207 2.50 -15.10 10.89
CA GLU A 207 1.18 -15.11 10.25
C GLU A 207 0.44 -16.39 10.63
N CYS A 208 -0.85 -16.27 10.93
CA CYS A 208 -1.73 -17.41 11.14
C CYS A 208 -2.75 -17.46 10.01
N GLY A 209 -2.91 -18.64 9.41
CA GLY A 209 -3.99 -18.98 8.50
C GLY A 209 -5.23 -19.39 9.28
N PHE A 210 -6.38 -19.00 8.75
CA PHE A 210 -7.69 -19.39 9.22
C PHE A 210 -8.49 -19.81 8.00
N ASP A 211 -9.21 -20.93 8.11
CA ASP A 211 -10.07 -21.38 7.01
C ASP A 211 -11.47 -20.88 7.28
N LEU A 212 -11.82 -19.82 6.56
CA LEU A 212 -13.12 -19.17 6.67
C LEU A 212 -14.01 -19.71 5.57
N GLY A 213 -14.96 -20.57 5.92
CA GLY A 213 -15.76 -21.32 4.96
C GLY A 213 -17.20 -20.88 4.86
N ILE A 214 -17.79 -21.13 3.70
CA ILE A 214 -19.20 -20.88 3.39
C ILE A 214 -19.83 -22.11 2.74
N SER A 215 -21.07 -22.40 3.10
CA SER A 215 -21.82 -23.57 2.63
C SER A 215 -22.55 -23.34 1.30
N ASN A 216 -22.64 -22.10 0.80
CA ASN A 216 -23.28 -21.76 -0.47
C ASN A 216 -22.42 -20.77 -1.29
N VAL A 217 -21.33 -21.28 -1.88
CA VAL A 217 -20.38 -20.45 -2.65
C VAL A 217 -21.04 -19.72 -3.82
N THR A 218 -22.02 -20.34 -4.47
CA THR A 218 -22.68 -19.76 -5.67
C THR A 218 -23.39 -18.43 -5.42
N ASN A 219 -23.89 -18.20 -4.20
CA ASN A 219 -24.62 -16.97 -3.86
C ASN A 219 -23.81 -16.03 -2.95
N ASP A 220 -22.87 -16.58 -2.17
CA ASP A 220 -22.23 -15.86 -1.06
C ASP A 220 -20.70 -15.81 -1.16
N GLY A 221 -20.13 -16.36 -2.23
CA GLY A 221 -18.68 -16.50 -2.41
C GLY A 221 -17.90 -15.21 -2.68
N ASN A 222 -18.50 -14.03 -2.66
CA ASN A 222 -17.77 -12.79 -2.92
C ASN A 222 -16.75 -12.51 -1.80
N ILE A 223 -15.48 -12.31 -2.19
CA ILE A 223 -14.40 -11.96 -1.28
C ILE A 223 -14.03 -10.49 -1.44
N TYR A 224 -13.80 -9.81 -0.31
CA TYR A 224 -13.54 -8.38 -0.22
C TYR A 224 -12.26 -8.07 0.56
N ALA A 225 -11.63 -6.96 0.22
CA ALA A 225 -10.48 -6.43 0.94
C ALA A 225 -10.84 -6.16 2.40
N PHE A 226 -10.06 -6.70 3.33
CA PHE A 226 -10.29 -6.59 4.78
C PHE A 226 -9.93 -5.21 5.34
N ALA A 227 -9.13 -4.44 4.61
CA ALA A 227 -8.61 -3.14 4.97
C ALA A 227 -8.21 -2.36 3.71
N ASN A 228 -8.01 -1.05 3.87
CA ASN A 228 -7.30 -0.25 2.89
C ASN A 228 -5.84 -0.72 2.81
N GLY A 229 -5.27 -0.77 1.61
CA GLY A 229 -3.88 -1.16 1.47
C GLY A 229 -3.41 -1.22 0.04
N ILE A 230 -2.34 -1.98 -0.15
CA ILE A 230 -1.67 -2.15 -1.42
C ILE A 230 -1.60 -3.63 -1.75
N VAL A 231 -1.96 -3.99 -2.99
CA VAL A 231 -1.78 -5.35 -3.50
C VAL A 231 -0.30 -5.59 -3.75
N THR A 232 0.30 -6.44 -2.92
CA THR A 232 1.74 -6.76 -2.95
C THR A 232 2.05 -8.02 -3.73
N LYS A 233 1.06 -8.90 -3.92
CA LYS A 233 1.18 -10.11 -4.74
C LYS A 233 -0.20 -10.54 -5.22
N CYS A 234 -0.29 -10.96 -6.48
CA CYS A 234 -1.54 -11.40 -7.11
C CYS A 234 -1.21 -12.50 -8.14
N VAL A 235 -1.32 -13.77 -7.77
CA VAL A 235 -0.93 -14.88 -8.62
C VAL A 235 -2.18 -15.56 -9.15
N ILE A 236 -2.26 -15.72 -10.47
CA ILE A 236 -3.27 -16.54 -11.13
C ILE A 236 -2.64 -17.91 -11.38
N CYS A 237 -3.25 -18.95 -10.84
CA CYS A 237 -2.84 -20.35 -11.02
C CYS A 237 -3.73 -21.03 -12.07
N MET A 238 -3.64 -22.36 -12.20
CA MET A 238 -4.39 -23.10 -13.20
C MET A 238 -5.89 -23.06 -12.89
N SER A 239 -6.28 -23.36 -11.64
CA SER A 239 -7.69 -23.46 -11.23
C SER A 239 -8.17 -22.36 -10.28
N SER A 240 -7.24 -21.68 -9.62
CA SER A 240 -7.53 -20.67 -8.60
C SER A 240 -6.60 -19.45 -8.69
N ALA A 241 -6.73 -18.54 -7.73
CA ALA A 241 -5.91 -17.36 -7.61
C ALA A 241 -5.59 -17.03 -6.14
N TYR A 242 -4.56 -16.21 -6.00
CA TYR A 242 -3.95 -15.80 -4.74
C TYR A 242 -3.78 -14.28 -4.73
N ILE A 243 -4.24 -13.61 -3.68
CA ILE A 243 -4.03 -12.16 -3.50
C ILE A 243 -3.40 -11.90 -2.13
N ARG A 244 -2.43 -10.98 -2.06
CA ARG A 244 -1.90 -10.44 -0.81
C ARG A 244 -2.07 -8.93 -0.78
N ILE A 245 -2.72 -8.45 0.28
CA ILE A 245 -2.86 -7.03 0.59
C ILE A 245 -1.96 -6.74 1.79
N LYS A 246 -1.21 -5.64 1.73
CA LYS A 246 -0.52 -5.08 2.89
C LYS A 246 -1.16 -3.73 3.21
N ASP A 247 -1.71 -3.57 4.41
CA ASP A 247 -2.31 -2.31 4.85
C ASP A 247 -1.25 -1.31 5.33
N THR A 248 -1.68 -0.13 5.75
CA THR A 248 -0.82 0.97 6.22
C THR A 248 -0.13 0.70 7.55
N ASP A 249 -0.68 -0.19 8.38
CA ASP A 249 -0.07 -0.65 9.64
C ASP A 249 0.96 -1.77 9.40
N ALA A 250 1.27 -2.05 8.14
CA ALA A 250 2.12 -3.12 7.67
C ALA A 250 1.63 -4.53 7.99
N ASN A 251 0.39 -4.70 8.44
CA ASN A 251 -0.22 -6.02 8.50
C ASN A 251 -0.53 -6.49 7.08
N SER A 252 -0.50 -7.81 6.90
CA SER A 252 -0.83 -8.39 5.60
C SER A 252 -1.95 -9.39 5.73
N ALA A 253 -2.92 -9.30 4.83
CA ALA A 253 -3.90 -10.33 4.57
C ALA A 253 -3.53 -11.10 3.30
N ARG A 254 -3.56 -12.42 3.36
CA ARG A 254 -3.49 -13.27 2.16
C ARG A 254 -4.84 -13.96 1.97
N TYR A 255 -5.27 -14.04 0.72
CA TYR A 255 -6.49 -14.66 0.26
C TYR A 255 -6.08 -15.76 -0.71
N VAL A 256 -6.32 -17.01 -0.32
CA VAL A 256 -6.05 -18.19 -1.14
C VAL A 256 -7.37 -18.81 -1.55
N HIS A 257 -7.37 -19.64 -2.60
CA HIS A 257 -8.56 -20.32 -3.13
C HIS A 257 -9.58 -19.38 -3.75
N LEU A 258 -9.13 -18.28 -4.37
CA LEU A 258 -10.03 -17.44 -5.17
C LEU A 258 -10.27 -18.09 -6.52
N GLU A 259 -11.44 -17.88 -7.12
CA GLU A 259 -11.70 -18.32 -8.50
C GLU A 259 -10.70 -17.68 -9.47
N ASN A 260 -10.20 -18.47 -10.41
CA ASN A 260 -9.47 -17.98 -11.57
C ASN A 260 -10.44 -17.33 -12.59
N ASN A 261 -11.17 -16.30 -12.16
CA ASN A 261 -11.93 -15.46 -13.07
C ASN A 261 -11.04 -14.29 -13.49
N SER A 262 -10.45 -14.43 -14.67
CA SER A 262 -9.52 -13.45 -15.24
C SER A 262 -10.07 -12.03 -15.19
N ASN A 263 -11.37 -11.80 -15.40
CA ASN A 263 -11.93 -10.44 -15.53
C ASN A 263 -11.94 -9.62 -14.23
N LEU A 264 -12.14 -10.25 -13.07
CA LEU A 264 -12.13 -9.55 -11.76
C LEU A 264 -10.70 -9.27 -11.30
N ILE A 265 -9.80 -10.20 -11.58
CA ILE A 265 -8.39 -10.11 -11.19
C ILE A 265 -7.60 -9.24 -12.18
N THR A 266 -8.02 -9.11 -13.44
CA THR A 266 -7.31 -8.30 -14.45
C THR A 266 -7.27 -6.81 -14.12
N GLY A 267 -8.23 -6.30 -13.34
CA GLY A 267 -8.18 -4.91 -12.83
C GLY A 267 -7.26 -4.75 -11.62
N ILE A 268 -6.94 -5.86 -10.95
CA ILE A 268 -6.05 -5.91 -9.79
C ILE A 268 -4.70 -6.46 -10.26
N THR A 269 -3.89 -5.60 -10.90
CA THR A 269 -2.56 -6.03 -11.32
C THR A 269 -1.63 -6.17 -10.12
N GLN A 270 -0.71 -7.15 -10.19
CA GLN A 270 0.51 -7.10 -9.38
C GLN A 270 1.18 -5.73 -9.59
N ASN A 271 1.90 -5.26 -8.57
CA ASN A 271 2.59 -3.96 -8.53
C ASN A 271 1.73 -2.78 -8.05
N LEU A 272 1.35 -2.86 -6.78
CA LEU A 272 0.95 -1.70 -5.99
C LEU A 272 -0.40 -1.06 -6.33
N THR A 273 -1.29 -1.82 -6.94
CA THR A 273 -2.68 -1.42 -7.04
C THR A 273 -3.20 -1.08 -5.65
N GLN A 274 -3.59 0.18 -5.45
CA GLN A 274 -4.25 0.62 -4.23
C GLN A 274 -5.62 -0.04 -4.16
N ILE A 275 -5.95 -0.53 -2.97
CA ILE A 275 -7.22 -1.18 -2.73
C ILE A 275 -7.86 -0.60 -1.48
N THR A 276 -9.14 -0.29 -1.57
CA THR A 276 -9.92 0.16 -0.41
C THR A 276 -10.59 -1.05 0.23
N GLN A 277 -10.76 -1.02 1.55
CA GLN A 277 -11.59 -1.97 2.28
C GLN A 277 -12.95 -2.10 1.61
N GLY A 278 -13.48 -3.32 1.54
CA GLY A 278 -14.75 -3.58 0.86
C GLY A 278 -14.66 -3.61 -0.68
N THR A 279 -13.48 -3.43 -1.27
CA THR A 279 -13.29 -3.73 -2.70
C THR A 279 -13.39 -5.22 -2.94
N LYS A 280 -14.20 -5.64 -3.91
CA LYS A 280 -14.31 -7.06 -4.31
C LYS A 280 -13.00 -7.53 -4.94
N LEU A 281 -12.41 -8.58 -4.37
CA LEU A 281 -11.16 -9.22 -4.80
C LEU A 281 -11.39 -10.37 -5.78
N GLY A 282 -12.56 -11.01 -5.69
CA GLY A 282 -12.89 -12.20 -6.46
C GLY A 282 -14.05 -12.96 -5.84
N ASN A 283 -14.18 -14.23 -6.20
CA ASN A 283 -15.08 -15.16 -5.53
C ASN A 283 -14.27 -16.30 -4.92
N VAL A 284 -14.79 -16.98 -3.90
CA VAL A 284 -14.27 -18.27 -3.41
C VAL A 284 -14.41 -19.32 -4.50
N LYS A 285 -13.36 -20.11 -4.71
CA LYS A 285 -13.40 -21.26 -5.62
C LYS A 285 -14.10 -22.42 -4.92
N ALA A 286 -15.23 -22.86 -5.47
CA ALA A 286 -15.96 -24.01 -4.97
C ALA A 286 -15.34 -25.35 -5.40
N GLY A 287 -15.55 -26.39 -4.58
CA GLY A 287 -15.24 -27.78 -4.89
C GLY A 287 -13.77 -28.16 -4.72
N THR A 288 -13.43 -29.37 -5.14
CA THR A 288 -12.07 -29.92 -5.05
C THR A 288 -11.20 -29.42 -6.20
N PHE A 289 -10.00 -28.94 -5.89
CA PHE A 289 -8.99 -28.62 -6.89
C PHE A 289 -7.57 -28.77 -6.36
N THR A 290 -6.61 -28.84 -7.28
CA THR A 290 -5.19 -28.96 -6.95
C THR A 290 -4.40 -27.99 -7.83
N ASP A 291 -3.92 -26.91 -7.22
CA ASP A 291 -2.91 -26.05 -7.82
C ASP A 291 -1.54 -26.32 -7.20
N THR A 292 -0.50 -26.16 -8.00
CA THR A 292 0.88 -26.21 -7.50
C THR A 292 1.30 -24.85 -6.94
N GLY A 293 2.05 -24.84 -5.84
CA GLY A 293 2.70 -23.62 -5.33
C GLY A 293 1.80 -22.76 -4.45
N SER A 294 1.80 -21.43 -4.66
CA SER A 294 1.20 -20.45 -3.73
C SER A 294 -0.33 -20.43 -3.69
N CYS A 295 -1.02 -21.09 -4.61
CA CYS A 295 -2.49 -21.12 -4.65
C CYS A 295 -3.10 -22.32 -3.91
N GLY A 296 -2.28 -23.27 -3.44
CA GLY A 296 -2.73 -24.39 -2.62
C GLY A 296 -3.65 -25.38 -3.33
N TYR A 297 -4.34 -26.20 -2.53
CA TYR A 297 -5.32 -27.18 -2.98
C TYR A 297 -6.49 -27.19 -1.99
N THR A 298 -7.64 -27.69 -2.43
CA THR A 298 -8.81 -27.95 -1.57
C THR A 298 -9.31 -29.37 -1.84
N SER A 299 -9.84 -30.02 -0.81
CA SER A 299 -10.50 -31.34 -0.92
C SER A 299 -11.97 -31.25 -0.53
N GLU A 300 -12.59 -30.11 -0.78
CA GLU A 300 -13.93 -29.79 -0.33
C GLU A 300 -15.00 -30.33 -1.27
N LEU A 301 -16.20 -30.53 -0.71
CA LEU A 301 -17.35 -30.98 -1.47
C LEU A 301 -17.80 -29.89 -2.45
N ASP A 302 -18.38 -30.30 -3.57
CA ASP A 302 -18.95 -29.37 -4.56
C ASP A 302 -19.97 -28.42 -3.90
N GLY A 303 -19.84 -27.13 -4.20
CA GLY A 303 -20.69 -26.06 -3.64
C GLY A 303 -20.21 -25.48 -2.31
N THR A 304 -19.24 -26.12 -1.65
CA THR A 304 -18.52 -25.57 -0.49
C THR A 304 -17.18 -24.98 -0.92
N GLY A 305 -16.70 -24.01 -0.15
CA GLY A 305 -15.46 -23.31 -0.42
C GLY A 305 -15.03 -22.54 0.82
N HIS A 306 -13.74 -22.36 1.00
CA HIS A 306 -13.17 -21.46 1.99
C HIS A 306 -12.06 -20.61 1.39
N VAL A 307 -11.70 -19.56 2.12
CA VAL A 307 -10.45 -18.84 1.90
C VAL A 307 -9.51 -19.10 3.06
N HIS A 308 -8.25 -19.40 2.75
CA HIS A 308 -7.22 -19.28 3.75
C HIS A 308 -6.94 -17.80 3.94
N TYR A 309 -7.25 -17.32 5.12
CA TYR A 309 -7.08 -15.93 5.50
C TYR A 309 -5.88 -15.81 6.43
N TYR A 310 -4.74 -15.38 5.88
CA TYR A 310 -3.51 -15.23 6.67
C TYR A 310 -3.35 -13.80 7.16
N VAL A 311 -3.29 -13.60 8.47
CA VAL A 311 -3.07 -12.28 9.08
C VAL A 311 -1.91 -12.27 10.06
N THR A 312 -1.27 -11.12 10.20
CA THR A 312 -0.34 -10.82 11.29
C THR A 312 -1.15 -10.72 12.59
N ILE A 313 -0.79 -11.48 13.60
CA ILE A 313 -1.53 -11.58 14.87
C ILE A 313 -0.74 -10.99 16.06
N PRO A 314 -1.41 -10.51 17.13
CA PRO A 314 -2.86 -10.46 17.32
C PRO A 314 -3.53 -9.38 16.45
N LEU A 315 -4.71 -9.68 15.91
CA LEU A 315 -5.49 -8.75 15.11
C LEU A 315 -6.96 -8.77 15.52
N ALA A 316 -7.53 -7.60 15.81
CA ALA A 316 -8.96 -7.46 16.04
C ALA A 316 -9.66 -7.23 14.70
N ILE A 317 -10.58 -8.11 14.32
CA ILE A 317 -11.39 -8.01 13.11
C ILE A 317 -12.85 -8.01 13.54
N GLU A 318 -13.51 -6.87 13.36
CA GLU A 318 -14.86 -6.64 13.88
C GLU A 318 -15.00 -7.03 15.36
N SER A 319 -15.91 -7.96 15.69
CA SER A 319 -16.17 -8.42 17.06
C SER A 319 -15.27 -9.56 17.52
N ALA A 320 -14.25 -9.93 16.75
CA ALA A 320 -13.40 -11.09 17.01
C ALA A 320 -11.92 -10.72 17.10
N THR A 321 -11.19 -11.42 17.96
CA THR A 321 -9.73 -11.30 18.07
C THR A 321 -9.06 -12.54 17.54
N PHE A 322 -8.25 -12.37 16.50
CA PHE A 322 -7.47 -13.43 15.85
C PHE A 322 -6.07 -13.46 16.47
N ASN A 323 -5.70 -14.59 17.05
CA ASN A 323 -4.39 -14.85 17.64
C ASN A 323 -4.04 -16.35 17.56
N ALA A 324 -2.92 -16.75 18.15
CA ALA A 324 -2.43 -18.13 18.08
C ALA A 324 -3.36 -19.16 18.75
N SER A 325 -4.28 -18.70 19.60
CA SER A 325 -5.22 -19.54 20.35
C SER A 325 -6.64 -19.52 19.78
N GLY A 326 -6.96 -18.64 18.82
CA GLY A 326 -8.28 -18.62 18.22
C GLY A 326 -8.61 -17.38 17.37
N PRO A 327 -9.81 -17.36 16.77
CA PRO A 327 -10.89 -18.34 16.97
C PRO A 327 -10.60 -19.71 16.33
N THR A 328 -10.99 -20.79 17.01
CA THR A 328 -10.83 -22.17 16.50
C THR A 328 -12.07 -22.72 15.82
N SER A 329 -13.22 -22.11 16.08
CA SER A 329 -14.53 -22.42 15.49
C SER A 329 -15.47 -21.23 15.74
N GLY A 330 -16.64 -21.26 15.11
CA GLY A 330 -17.73 -20.30 15.34
C GLY A 330 -18.25 -19.69 14.05
N THR A 331 -19.49 -19.19 14.12
CA THR A 331 -20.14 -18.47 13.02
C THR A 331 -20.01 -16.98 13.25
N TYR A 332 -19.54 -16.28 12.24
CA TYR A 332 -19.37 -14.83 12.24
C TYR A 332 -20.19 -14.23 11.11
N THR A 333 -20.59 -12.97 11.26
CA THR A 333 -21.27 -12.22 10.20
C THR A 333 -20.39 -11.07 9.78
N SER A 334 -20.03 -11.03 8.51
CA SER A 334 -19.21 -9.95 7.96
C SER A 334 -20.01 -8.67 7.80
N THR A 335 -19.39 -7.54 8.15
CA THR A 335 -19.90 -6.20 7.79
C THR A 335 -19.13 -5.59 6.61
N ASN A 336 -18.28 -6.38 5.95
CA ASN A 336 -17.43 -5.96 4.83
C ASN A 336 -18.15 -6.03 3.48
N GLY A 337 -17.65 -5.35 2.46
CA GLY A 337 -18.35 -5.26 1.18
C GLY A 337 -19.62 -4.41 1.27
N SER A 338 -20.46 -4.45 0.24
CA SER A 338 -21.47 -3.44 -0.10
C SER A 338 -22.67 -3.30 0.86
N GLY A 339 -22.44 -3.10 2.15
CA GLY A 339 -23.11 -1.96 2.77
C GLY A 339 -22.63 -0.75 1.97
N CYS A 340 -23.55 -0.03 1.34
CA CYS A 340 -23.22 1.17 0.57
C CYS A 340 -22.84 2.31 1.52
N THR A 341 -21.93 2.05 2.45
CA THR A 341 -21.66 2.87 3.62
C THR A 341 -20.34 3.60 3.40
N PRO A 342 -20.30 4.92 3.63
CA PRO A 342 -19.04 5.65 3.58
C PRO A 342 -18.05 5.14 4.64
N PRO A 343 -16.72 5.23 4.38
CA PRO A 343 -15.72 4.86 5.36
C PRO A 343 -15.79 5.81 6.57
N ALA A 344 -15.31 5.34 7.72
CA ALA A 344 -15.26 6.14 8.95
C ALA A 344 -14.41 7.42 8.78
N SER A 345 -13.39 7.38 7.92
CA SER A 345 -12.56 8.53 7.58
C SER A 345 -12.18 8.54 6.09
N GLY A 346 -11.96 9.73 5.53
CA GLY A 346 -11.38 9.93 4.21
C GLY A 346 -12.39 9.95 3.05
N THR A 347 -11.85 9.86 1.82
CA THR A 347 -12.66 9.87 0.59
C THR A 347 -13.34 8.53 0.39
N TRP A 348 -14.65 8.54 0.14
CA TRP A 348 -15.41 7.34 -0.20
C TRP A 348 -15.30 7.03 -1.68
N PHE A 349 -14.67 5.91 -2.01
CA PHE A 349 -14.63 5.38 -3.37
C PHE A 349 -15.71 4.31 -3.54
N VAL A 350 -16.75 4.64 -4.32
CA VAL A 350 -17.81 3.68 -4.68
C VAL A 350 -17.32 2.89 -5.90
N SER A 351 -16.77 1.71 -5.63
CA SER A 351 -16.15 0.82 -6.65
C SER A 351 -17.11 -0.24 -7.19
N ALA A 352 -18.31 -0.36 -6.63
CA ALA A 352 -19.39 -1.22 -7.09
C ALA A 352 -20.73 -0.49 -6.95
N SER A 353 -21.66 -0.76 -7.88
CA SER A 353 -23.00 -0.18 -7.79
C SER A 353 -23.67 -0.59 -6.47
N CYS A 354 -24.21 0.37 -5.74
CA CYS A 354 -24.83 0.12 -4.45
C CYS A 354 -25.92 1.14 -4.12
N ASP A 355 -26.85 0.71 -3.26
CA ASP A 355 -27.95 1.50 -2.75
C ASP A 355 -27.63 1.91 -1.30
N PHE A 356 -27.38 3.20 -1.07
CA PHE A 356 -27.18 3.77 0.27
C PHE A 356 -28.51 4.02 0.95
N THR A 357 -28.62 3.44 2.14
CA THR A 357 -29.75 3.57 3.03
C THR A 357 -29.28 4.17 4.36
N GLY A 358 -30.11 4.99 5.00
CA GLY A 358 -29.82 5.58 6.31
C GLY A 358 -29.07 6.92 6.21
N SER A 359 -28.38 7.30 7.28
CA SER A 359 -27.70 8.59 7.40
C SER A 359 -26.23 8.41 7.77
N ALA A 360 -25.33 9.12 7.09
CA ALA A 360 -23.90 9.06 7.38
C ALA A 360 -23.17 10.35 7.02
N ASN A 361 -22.07 10.61 7.73
CA ASN A 361 -21.16 11.72 7.43
C ASN A 361 -20.00 11.21 6.59
N VAL A 362 -19.72 11.87 5.47
CA VAL A 362 -18.55 11.61 4.64
C VAL A 362 -17.49 12.66 4.97
N THR A 363 -16.46 12.22 5.67
CA THR A 363 -15.38 13.12 6.14
C THR A 363 -14.41 13.55 5.03
N GLY A 364 -14.52 12.97 3.83
CA GLY A 364 -13.82 13.36 2.61
C GLY A 364 -14.76 13.56 1.41
N GLY A 365 -14.26 13.35 0.19
CA GLY A 365 -15.09 13.39 -1.02
C GLY A 365 -15.84 12.08 -1.29
N ILE A 366 -16.72 12.09 -2.28
CA ILE A 366 -17.33 10.86 -2.83
C ILE A 366 -16.87 10.71 -4.27
N TYR A 367 -16.34 9.55 -4.63
CA TYR A 367 -15.86 9.23 -5.96
C TYR A 367 -16.52 7.94 -6.44
N VAL A 368 -17.48 8.04 -7.36
CA VAL A 368 -18.17 6.90 -7.94
C VAL A 368 -17.42 6.43 -9.18
N GLN A 369 -16.85 5.23 -9.11
CA GLN A 369 -15.86 4.75 -10.07
C GLN A 369 -16.50 4.08 -11.28
N ASN A 370 -15.74 4.02 -12.38
CA ASN A 370 -16.09 3.54 -13.72
C ASN A 370 -17.31 2.57 -13.82
N ASN A 371 -18.35 2.99 -14.55
CA ASN A 371 -19.56 2.20 -14.81
C ASN A 371 -20.35 1.72 -13.57
N THR A 372 -20.17 2.34 -12.39
CA THR A 372 -20.94 2.01 -11.19
C THR A 372 -22.01 3.04 -10.87
N THR A 373 -22.99 2.66 -10.04
CA THR A 373 -24.08 3.54 -9.61
C THR A 373 -24.11 3.64 -8.09
N LEU A 374 -23.93 4.84 -7.54
CA LEU A 374 -24.31 5.14 -6.16
C LEU A 374 -25.76 5.61 -6.17
N ARG A 375 -26.67 4.86 -5.57
CA ARG A 375 -28.06 5.28 -5.40
C ARG A 375 -28.31 5.67 -3.95
N ILE A 376 -28.73 6.91 -3.69
CA ILE A 376 -29.19 7.37 -2.38
C ILE A 376 -30.69 7.12 -2.33
N ILE A 377 -31.11 6.12 -1.57
CA ILE A 377 -32.51 5.70 -1.47
C ILE A 377 -33.34 6.78 -0.77
N ALA A 378 -34.65 6.78 -1.02
CA ALA A 378 -35.59 7.68 -0.36
C ALA A 378 -35.40 7.70 1.18
N GLY A 379 -35.25 8.90 1.74
CA GLY A 379 -35.03 9.12 3.17
C GLY A 379 -33.58 8.94 3.64
N ALA A 380 -32.66 8.48 2.78
CA ALA A 380 -31.24 8.40 3.10
C ALA A 380 -30.56 9.78 2.98
N SER A 381 -29.50 10.00 3.77
CA SER A 381 -28.78 11.27 3.78
C SER A 381 -27.27 11.13 3.95
N LEU A 382 -26.51 11.73 3.04
CA LEU A 382 -25.06 11.89 3.17
C LEU A 382 -24.72 13.35 3.46
N ASP A 383 -24.06 13.59 4.58
CA ASP A 383 -23.48 14.89 4.93
C ASP A 383 -22.06 14.97 4.36
N VAL A 384 -21.81 15.89 3.43
CA VAL A 384 -20.51 16.09 2.79
C VAL A 384 -20.09 17.54 2.95
N ASN A 385 -18.91 17.78 3.50
CA ASN A 385 -18.38 19.14 3.54
C ASN A 385 -17.94 19.61 2.14
N PHE A 386 -18.87 20.18 1.38
CA PHE A 386 -18.63 20.70 0.04
C PHE A 386 -17.70 21.92 -0.03
N THR A 387 -17.35 22.54 1.10
CA THR A 387 -16.33 23.62 1.11
C THR A 387 -14.92 23.07 0.92
N SER A 388 -14.68 21.81 1.33
CA SER A 388 -13.38 21.15 1.28
C SER A 388 -13.31 20.00 0.27
N TYR A 389 -14.46 19.41 -0.08
CA TYR A 389 -14.50 18.16 -0.85
C TYR A 389 -15.52 18.20 -1.98
N ASN A 390 -15.37 17.24 -2.91
CA ASN A 390 -16.22 17.12 -4.09
C ASN A 390 -16.90 15.75 -4.13
N VAL A 391 -18.05 15.72 -4.76
CA VAL A 391 -18.73 14.50 -5.19
C VAL A 391 -18.54 14.36 -6.70
N LYS A 392 -17.90 13.28 -7.14
CA LYS A 392 -17.52 13.06 -8.54
C LYS A 392 -17.97 11.70 -9.03
N ALA A 393 -18.59 11.67 -10.20
CA ALA A 393 -18.87 10.46 -10.97
C ALA A 393 -17.85 10.34 -12.11
N GLN A 394 -17.10 9.24 -12.16
CA GLN A 394 -16.21 8.91 -13.28
C GLN A 394 -16.98 8.45 -14.54
N THR A 395 -16.24 8.19 -15.62
CA THR A 395 -16.80 7.78 -16.91
C THR A 395 -17.79 6.62 -16.77
N GLY A 396 -19.00 6.81 -17.30
CA GLY A 396 -20.07 5.82 -17.29
C GLY A 396 -20.73 5.59 -15.93
N SER A 397 -20.25 6.21 -14.86
CA SER A 397 -20.81 6.06 -13.52
C SER A 397 -21.95 7.06 -13.25
N LYS A 398 -22.78 6.76 -12.25
CA LYS A 398 -23.99 7.54 -11.93
C LYS A 398 -24.14 7.74 -10.43
N ILE A 399 -24.65 8.91 -10.06
CA ILE A 399 -25.20 9.15 -8.73
C ILE A 399 -26.69 9.38 -8.93
N ILE A 400 -27.51 8.50 -8.34
CA ILE A 400 -28.96 8.60 -8.39
C ILE A 400 -29.42 8.99 -6.99
N ILE A 401 -30.10 10.12 -6.85
CA ILE A 401 -30.72 10.50 -5.59
C ILE A 401 -32.22 10.33 -5.78
N GLU A 402 -32.81 9.33 -5.10
CA GLU A 402 -34.25 9.11 -5.15
C GLU A 402 -35.01 10.22 -4.41
N SER A 403 -36.30 10.36 -4.69
CA SER A 403 -37.14 11.38 -4.05
C SER A 403 -37.07 11.27 -2.51
N GLY A 404 -36.62 12.34 -1.86
CA GLY A 404 -36.42 12.41 -0.41
C GLY A 404 -35.05 11.97 0.09
N GLY A 405 -34.23 11.33 -0.76
CA GLY A 405 -32.80 11.13 -0.50
C GLY A 405 -32.03 12.46 -0.61
N LYS A 406 -30.89 12.57 0.09
CA LYS A 406 -30.11 13.82 0.13
C LYS A 406 -28.60 13.56 0.13
N ILE A 407 -27.87 14.44 -0.54
CA ILE A 407 -26.46 14.71 -0.30
C ILE A 407 -26.39 16.22 -0.05
N TYR A 408 -25.95 16.66 1.12
CA TYR A 408 -25.98 18.08 1.52
C TYR A 408 -24.66 18.55 2.11
#